data_AF-A0A7K2M7Z0-F1
#
_entry.id   AF-A0A7K2M7Z0-F1
#
_cell.length_a   1.000
_cell.length_b   1.000
_cell.length_c   1.000
_cell.angle_alpha   90.00
_cell.angle_beta   90.00
_cell.angle_gamma   90.00
#
_symmetry.space_group_name_H-M   'P 1'
#
loop_
_entity.id
_entity.type
_entity.pdbx_description
1 polymer ?
#
loop_
_entity_poly.entity_id
_entity_poly.type
_entity_poly.pdbx_seq_one_letter_code
_entity_poly.pdbx_strand_id
1 'polypeptide(L)'
;AAPGGPAQPVAGDAAGWSMDERLYNQVWGMFEDLARTVAAYRSAVDFADSRREKELDEALSDPRSRIGGQGDAAREAARARHSELVERAREVLDRDLAQLTAESEVVEPALPPAYAGWDNPVWHGYRVPMEIPMAARLGDLHLPEAPDLRIPMLLRLPLERGLWIDGGGSGGFDDTSADGADPRHLAMETAVSLAARLLAVYPAGEFGVHVIDPAGSAARALAPLVDTGVLAGP
;
A
#
# COMPACT_ATOMS: atom_id res chain seq x y z
N ALA A 1 2.33 13.19 29.26
CA ALA A 1 3.47 13.39 28.34
C ALA A 1 4.47 14.35 28.98
N ALA A 2 5.78 14.08 28.87
CA ALA A 2 6.82 15.07 29.18
C ALA A 2 6.79 16.18 28.11
N PRO A 3 6.95 17.47 28.48
CA PRO A 3 6.89 18.55 27.50
C PRO A 3 8.08 18.45 26.52
N GLY A 4 7.79 18.28 25.23
CA GLY A 4 8.77 18.36 24.14
C GLY A 4 9.10 17.07 23.38
N GLY A 5 8.52 15.92 23.75
CA GLY A 5 8.60 14.71 22.93
C GLY A 5 7.64 14.75 21.73
N PRO A 6 7.91 13.99 20.64
CA PRO A 6 6.91 13.81 19.58
C PRO A 6 5.62 13.26 20.18
N ALA A 7 4.48 13.80 19.74
CA ALA A 7 3.18 13.34 20.21
C ALA A 7 3.03 11.84 19.92
N GLN A 8 2.53 11.08 20.89
CA GLN A 8 2.20 9.67 20.65
C GLN A 8 1.08 9.59 19.61
N PRO A 9 1.15 8.69 18.62
CA PRO A 9 0.08 8.51 17.66
C PRO A 9 -1.22 8.16 18.39
N VAL A 10 -2.33 8.73 17.93
CA VAL A 10 -3.67 8.46 18.45
C VAL A 10 -4.58 8.11 17.28
N ALA A 11 -5.40 7.07 17.45
CA ALA A 11 -6.37 6.69 16.45
C ALA A 11 -7.48 7.75 16.31
N GLY A 12 -7.73 8.12 15.07
CA GLY A 12 -8.61 9.20 14.67
C GLY A 12 -8.00 10.60 14.86
N ASP A 13 -6.70 10.82 15.01
CA ASP A 13 -6.18 12.18 15.29
C ASP A 13 -6.38 13.17 14.12
N ALA A 14 -6.70 12.67 12.92
CA ALA A 14 -7.01 13.52 11.78
C ALA A 14 -8.28 14.36 11.98
N ALA A 15 -8.41 15.45 11.22
CA ALA A 15 -9.60 16.29 11.21
C ALA A 15 -10.80 15.55 10.58
N GLY A 16 -12.00 15.77 11.12
CA GLY A 16 -13.25 15.19 10.61
C GLY A 16 -14.41 15.42 11.56
N TRP A 17 -15.62 15.24 11.06
CA TRP A 17 -16.87 15.50 11.78
C TRP A 17 -17.34 14.28 12.58
N SER A 18 -16.97 13.07 12.13
CA SER A 18 -17.26 11.80 12.81
C SER A 18 -15.98 11.01 13.08
N MET A 19 -16.01 10.04 14.00
CA MET A 19 -14.88 9.14 14.21
C MET A 19 -14.53 8.35 12.95
N ASP A 20 -15.55 7.91 12.21
CA ASP A 20 -15.40 7.19 10.96
C ASP A 20 -14.65 8.02 9.89
N GLU A 21 -15.02 9.29 9.75
CA GLU A 21 -14.35 10.23 8.84
C GLU A 21 -12.92 10.53 9.26
N ARG A 22 -12.68 10.69 10.57
CA ARG A 22 -11.34 10.91 11.11
C ARG A 22 -10.42 9.72 10.85
N LEU A 23 -10.90 8.49 11.05
CA LEU A 23 -10.11 7.28 10.77
C LEU A 23 -9.79 7.14 9.28
N TYR A 24 -10.78 7.37 8.41
CA TYR A 24 -10.57 7.39 6.96
C TYR A 24 -9.51 8.42 6.56
N ASN A 25 -9.64 9.66 7.04
CA ASN A 25 -8.70 10.75 6.74
C ASN A 25 -7.30 10.45 7.28
N GLN A 26 -7.19 9.79 8.44
CA GLN A 26 -5.90 9.39 8.99
C GLN A 26 -5.23 8.32 8.12
N VAL A 27 -5.95 7.27 7.72
CA VAL A 27 -5.40 6.25 6.81
C VAL A 27 -4.99 6.86 5.47
N TRP A 28 -5.79 7.79 4.94
CA TRP A 28 -5.45 8.53 3.74
C TRP A 28 -4.17 9.36 3.91
N GLY A 29 -4.03 10.07 5.04
CA GLY A 29 -2.81 10.81 5.39
C GLY A 29 -1.57 9.92 5.48
N MET A 30 -1.69 8.75 6.12
CA MET A 30 -0.61 7.77 6.20
C MET A 30 -0.17 7.28 4.81
N PHE A 31 -1.12 7.05 3.90
CA PHE A 31 -0.82 6.71 2.51
C PHE A 31 -0.08 7.85 1.80
N GLU A 32 -0.55 9.09 1.93
CA GLU A 32 0.10 10.25 1.31
C GLU A 32 1.52 10.45 1.85
N ASP A 33 1.72 10.27 3.15
CA ASP A 33 3.02 10.36 3.81
C ASP A 33 3.96 9.26 3.31
N LEU A 34 3.51 8.01 3.25
CA LEU A 34 4.28 6.90 2.68
C LEU A 34 4.70 7.20 1.24
N ALA A 35 3.76 7.61 0.38
CA ALA A 35 4.03 7.94 -1.00
C ALA A 35 5.04 9.09 -1.14
N ARG A 36 4.89 10.14 -0.32
CA ARG A 36 5.79 11.30 -0.30
C ARG A 36 7.19 10.93 0.13
N THR A 37 7.34 10.17 1.21
CA THR A 37 8.64 9.74 1.73
C THR A 37 9.38 8.85 0.74
N VAL A 38 8.69 7.88 0.12
CA VAL A 38 9.29 7.01 -0.90
C VAL A 38 9.70 7.79 -2.14
N ALA A 39 8.85 8.72 -2.60
CA ALA A 39 9.18 9.58 -3.74
C ALA A 39 10.41 10.45 -3.44
N ALA A 40 10.52 11.01 -2.23
CA ALA A 40 11.68 11.79 -1.81
C ALA A 40 12.96 10.93 -1.75
N TYR A 41 12.87 9.72 -1.21
CA TYR A 41 14.00 8.77 -1.19
C TYR A 41 14.48 8.43 -2.60
N ARG A 42 13.57 8.01 -3.49
CA ARG A 42 13.91 7.65 -4.88
C ARG A 42 14.53 8.84 -5.63
N SER A 43 13.95 10.03 -5.47
CA SER A 43 14.49 11.26 -6.06
C SER A 43 15.90 11.60 -5.55
N ALA A 44 16.19 11.35 -4.27
CA ALA A 44 17.52 11.58 -3.69
C ALA A 44 18.55 10.59 -4.22
N VAL A 45 18.17 9.31 -4.41
CA VAL A 45 19.01 8.29 -5.04
C VAL A 45 19.30 8.65 -6.50
N ASP A 46 18.27 9.00 -7.27
CA ASP A 46 18.42 9.41 -8.68
C ASP A 46 19.35 10.63 -8.82
N PHE A 47 19.25 11.59 -7.88
CA PHE A 47 20.15 12.73 -7.81
C PHE A 47 21.60 12.32 -7.51
N ALA A 48 21.81 11.41 -6.54
CA ALA A 48 23.14 10.90 -6.21
C ALA A 48 23.76 10.18 -7.41
N ASP A 49 22.99 9.35 -8.12
CA ASP A 49 23.43 8.65 -9.33
C ASP A 49 23.81 9.62 -10.45
N SER A 50 22.94 10.59 -10.75
CA SER A 50 23.18 11.63 -11.75
C SER A 50 24.43 12.45 -11.43
N ARG A 51 24.68 12.71 -10.14
CA ARG A 51 25.87 13.43 -9.68
C ARG A 51 27.13 12.59 -9.85
N ARG A 52 27.09 11.31 -9.48
CA ARG A 52 28.21 10.38 -9.63
C ARG A 52 28.61 10.25 -11.10
N GLU A 53 27.64 10.12 -11.99
CA GLU A 53 27.87 10.04 -13.44
C GLU A 53 28.64 11.27 -13.95
N LYS A 54 28.17 12.48 -13.61
CA LYS A 54 28.84 13.74 -14.00
C LYS A 54 30.28 13.81 -13.50
N GLU A 55 30.51 13.46 -12.24
CA GLU A 55 31.85 13.52 -11.64
C GLU A 55 32.80 12.48 -12.25
N LEU A 56 32.28 11.31 -12.66
CA LEU A 56 33.06 10.31 -13.39
C LEU A 56 33.39 10.77 -14.81
N ASP A 57 32.45 11.39 -15.51
CA ASP A 57 32.67 11.95 -16.85
C ASP A 57 33.72 13.06 -16.82
N GLU A 58 33.64 13.96 -15.84
CA GLU A 58 34.65 15.01 -15.61
C GLU A 58 36.03 14.42 -15.35
N ALA A 59 36.15 13.40 -14.49
CA ALA A 59 37.41 12.74 -14.20
C ALA A 59 38.02 12.02 -15.42
N LEU A 60 37.19 11.53 -16.35
CA LEU A 60 37.60 10.89 -17.60
C LEU A 60 37.97 11.90 -18.71
N SER A 61 37.43 13.12 -18.62
CA SER A 61 37.66 14.19 -19.60
C SER A 61 39.07 14.79 -19.53
N ASP A 62 39.76 14.72 -18.39
CA ASP A 62 41.13 15.23 -18.24
C ASP A 62 42.17 14.25 -18.81
N PRO A 63 42.89 14.60 -19.90
CA PRO A 63 43.91 13.72 -20.48
C PRO A 63 45.11 13.47 -19.55
N ARG A 64 45.37 14.35 -18.58
CA ARG A 64 46.49 14.24 -17.62
C ARG A 64 46.22 13.24 -16.50
N SER A 65 44.94 12.93 -16.21
CA SER A 65 44.53 11.98 -15.19
C SER A 65 44.67 10.51 -15.62
N ARG A 66 44.99 10.23 -16.89
CA ARG A 66 45.13 8.87 -17.45
C ARG A 66 46.44 8.16 -17.12
N ILE A 67 47.49 8.90 -16.74
CA ILE A 67 48.85 8.35 -16.57
C ILE A 67 49.28 8.28 -15.09
N GLY A 68 48.45 8.78 -14.15
CA GLY A 68 48.75 8.73 -12.71
C GLY A 68 47.50 8.57 -11.82
N GLY A 69 47.68 8.06 -10.60
CA GLY A 69 46.62 7.69 -9.64
C GLY A 69 45.69 8.81 -9.14
N GLN A 70 45.84 10.05 -9.65
CA GLN A 70 44.90 11.14 -9.38
C GLN A 70 43.51 10.86 -9.97
N GLY A 71 43.43 10.20 -11.13
CA GLY A 71 42.15 9.79 -11.71
C GLY A 71 41.43 8.75 -10.85
N ASP A 72 42.18 7.80 -10.27
CA ASP A 72 41.62 6.79 -9.37
C ASP A 72 41.13 7.41 -8.06
N ALA A 73 41.91 8.32 -7.46
CA ALA A 73 41.49 9.04 -6.27
C ALA A 73 40.21 9.87 -6.48
N ALA A 74 40.05 10.52 -7.64
CA ALA A 74 38.85 11.27 -7.98
C ALA A 74 37.61 10.37 -8.12
N ARG A 75 37.75 9.19 -8.75
CA ARG A 75 36.67 8.21 -8.86
C ARG A 75 36.26 7.65 -7.51
N GLU A 76 37.23 7.31 -6.66
CA GLU A 76 36.94 6.83 -5.30
C GLU A 76 36.26 7.92 -4.46
N ALA A 77 36.69 9.18 -4.56
CA ALA A 77 36.03 10.28 -3.89
C ALA A 77 34.59 10.52 -4.40
N ALA A 78 34.32 10.33 -5.70
CA ALA A 78 32.98 10.41 -6.27
C ALA A 78 32.07 9.26 -5.78
N ARG A 79 32.61 8.03 -5.70
CA ARG A 79 31.91 6.86 -5.13
C ARG A 79 31.58 7.08 -3.65
N ALA A 80 32.54 7.56 -2.86
CA ALA A 80 32.32 7.82 -1.44
C ALA A 80 31.20 8.85 -1.19
N ARG A 81 31.19 9.93 -1.98
CA ARG A 81 30.14 10.97 -1.91
C ARG A 81 28.77 10.45 -2.36
N HIS A 82 28.73 9.61 -3.40
CA HIS A 82 27.50 8.93 -3.80
C HIS A 82 26.94 8.07 -2.66
N SER A 83 27.78 7.22 -2.08
CA SER A 83 27.39 6.38 -0.95
C SER A 83 26.90 7.20 0.24
N GLU A 84 27.58 8.29 0.60
CA GLU A 84 27.15 9.20 1.68
C GLU A 84 25.75 9.79 1.42
N LEU A 85 25.46 10.21 0.19
CA LEU A 85 24.14 10.73 -0.17
C LEU A 85 23.04 9.67 -0.09
N VAL A 86 23.31 8.46 -0.58
CA VAL A 86 22.36 7.34 -0.56
C VAL A 86 22.09 6.88 0.88
N GLU A 87 23.14 6.75 1.71
CA GLU A 87 22.99 6.39 3.12
C GLU A 87 22.18 7.44 3.88
N ARG A 88 22.46 8.73 3.68
CA ARG A 88 21.68 9.80 4.31
C ARG A 88 20.21 9.80 3.87
N ALA A 89 19.93 9.49 2.60
CA ALA A 89 18.56 9.34 2.11
C ALA A 89 17.86 8.13 2.75
N ARG A 90 18.58 7.01 2.92
CA ARG A 90 18.08 5.81 3.61
C ARG A 90 17.76 6.11 5.08
N GLU A 91 18.64 6.79 5.80
CA GLU A 91 18.41 7.16 7.22
C GLU A 91 17.14 8.02 7.41
N VAL A 92 16.80 8.86 6.44
CA VAL A 92 15.55 9.63 6.45
C VAL A 92 14.36 8.71 6.21
N LEU A 93 14.42 7.88 5.17
CA LEU A 93 13.37 6.91 4.86
C LEU A 93 13.07 5.99 6.06
N ASP A 94 14.11 5.40 6.66
CA ASP A 94 13.95 4.44 7.76
C ASP A 94 13.29 5.08 8.99
N ARG A 95 13.62 6.35 9.28
CA ARG A 95 12.97 7.12 10.35
C ARG A 95 11.49 7.35 10.08
N ASP A 96 11.17 7.77 8.85
CA ASP A 96 9.79 8.08 8.46
C ASP A 96 8.94 6.79 8.40
N LEU A 97 9.51 5.67 7.95
CA LEU A 97 8.87 4.35 7.98
C LEU A 97 8.64 3.86 9.42
N ALA A 98 9.58 4.09 10.33
CA ALA A 98 9.40 3.76 11.74
C ALA A 98 8.26 4.57 12.38
N GLN A 99 8.13 5.85 12.02
CA GLN A 99 7.00 6.68 12.44
C GLN A 99 5.66 6.15 11.90
N LEU A 100 5.58 5.85 10.59
CA LEU A 100 4.37 5.31 9.97
C LEU A 100 3.98 3.95 10.53
N THR A 101 4.97 3.11 10.88
CA THR A 101 4.74 1.82 11.54
C THR A 101 4.09 2.03 12.90
N ALA A 102 4.64 2.93 13.73
CA ALA A 102 4.08 3.24 15.04
C ALA A 102 2.65 3.82 14.94
N GLU A 103 2.37 4.62 13.91
CA GLU A 103 1.01 5.10 13.66
C GLU A 103 0.06 3.97 13.24
N SER A 104 0.51 3.08 12.36
CA SER A 104 -0.26 1.92 11.91
C SER A 104 -0.64 0.98 13.06
N GLU A 105 0.28 0.75 13.99
CA GLU A 105 0.04 -0.08 15.18
C GLU A 105 -1.07 0.46 16.09
N VAL A 106 -1.29 1.79 16.07
CA VAL A 106 -2.35 2.44 16.84
C VAL A 106 -3.66 2.52 16.05
N VAL A 107 -3.58 2.80 14.75
CA VAL A 107 -4.75 3.00 13.89
C VAL A 107 -5.44 1.68 13.54
N GLU A 108 -4.69 0.64 13.14
CA GLU A 108 -5.24 -0.63 12.66
C GLU A 108 -6.22 -1.29 13.66
N PRO A 109 -5.92 -1.39 14.98
CA PRO A 109 -6.86 -1.98 15.93
C PRO A 109 -8.14 -1.15 16.16
N ALA A 110 -8.12 0.14 15.81
CA ALA A 110 -9.25 1.04 15.97
C ALA A 110 -10.17 1.09 14.74
N LEU A 111 -9.79 0.43 13.63
CA LEU A 111 -10.55 0.46 12.40
C LEU A 111 -11.90 -0.26 12.55
N PRO A 112 -13.01 0.34 12.05
CA PRO A 112 -14.29 -0.34 11.97
C PRO A 112 -14.25 -1.48 10.93
N PRO A 113 -15.22 -2.42 10.95
CA PRO A 113 -15.25 -3.55 10.01
C PRO A 113 -15.08 -3.16 8.53
N ALA A 114 -15.63 -2.01 8.13
CA ALA A 114 -15.48 -1.50 6.77
C ALA A 114 -14.02 -1.26 6.35
N TYR A 115 -13.16 -0.83 7.28
CA TYR A 115 -11.76 -0.48 7.03
C TYR A 115 -10.78 -1.54 7.53
N ALA A 116 -11.22 -2.46 8.38
CA ALA A 116 -10.37 -3.44 9.03
C ALA A 116 -10.06 -4.66 8.14
N GLY A 117 -8.87 -5.25 8.30
CA GLY A 117 -8.52 -6.55 7.73
C GLY A 117 -9.45 -7.66 8.25
N TRP A 118 -9.56 -8.78 7.54
CA TRP A 118 -10.43 -9.90 7.98
C TRP A 118 -9.94 -10.59 9.24
N ASP A 119 -8.65 -10.51 9.51
CA ASP A 119 -7.96 -10.99 10.71
C ASP A 119 -8.11 -10.05 11.91
N ASN A 120 -8.65 -8.85 11.70
CA ASN A 120 -8.83 -7.87 12.76
C ASN A 120 -9.87 -8.35 13.79
N PRO A 121 -9.58 -8.27 15.11
CA PRO A 121 -10.50 -8.70 16.17
C PRO A 121 -11.88 -8.03 16.15
N VAL A 122 -12.04 -6.89 15.48
CA VAL A 122 -13.35 -6.21 15.32
C VAL A 122 -14.42 -7.13 14.73
N TRP A 123 -14.03 -8.12 13.91
CA TRP A 123 -14.94 -9.10 13.32
C TRP A 123 -15.48 -10.13 14.32
N HIS A 124 -14.82 -10.39 15.45
CA HIS A 124 -15.33 -11.31 16.47
C HIS A 124 -16.63 -10.82 17.11
N GLY A 125 -16.83 -9.49 17.14
CA GLY A 125 -18.03 -8.83 17.65
C GLY A 125 -19.02 -8.43 16.55
N TYR A 126 -18.92 -9.03 15.36
CA TYR A 126 -19.67 -8.61 14.19
C TYR A 126 -21.18 -8.48 14.45
N ARG A 127 -21.73 -7.36 14.01
CA ARG A 127 -23.16 -7.06 13.96
C ARG A 127 -23.47 -6.48 12.59
N VAL A 128 -24.64 -6.81 12.07
CA VAL A 128 -25.13 -6.24 10.81
C VAL A 128 -25.13 -4.70 10.92
N PRO A 129 -24.45 -3.99 10.00
CA PRO A 129 -24.42 -2.54 9.99
C PRO A 129 -25.82 -1.94 9.82
N MET A 130 -26.03 -0.76 10.40
CA MET A 130 -27.28 0.02 10.25
C MET A 130 -27.12 1.23 9.32
N GLU A 131 -25.87 1.58 8.99
CA GLU A 131 -25.52 2.73 8.16
C GLU A 131 -24.71 2.24 6.96
N ILE A 132 -24.86 2.93 5.82
CA ILE A 132 -24.06 2.66 4.63
C ILE A 132 -22.61 3.06 4.92
N PRO A 133 -21.63 2.18 4.67
CA PRO A 133 -20.23 2.49 4.95
C PRO A 133 -19.74 3.60 4.03
N MET A 134 -18.91 4.47 4.60
CA MET A 134 -18.35 5.61 3.90
C MET A 134 -17.22 5.21 2.93
N ALA A 135 -16.50 4.14 3.24
CA ALA A 135 -15.48 3.52 2.39
C ALA A 135 -15.37 2.02 2.69
N ALA A 136 -14.61 1.27 1.89
CA ALA A 136 -14.28 -0.12 2.16
C ALA A 136 -12.80 -0.42 1.86
N ARG A 137 -12.16 -1.26 2.68
CA ARG A 137 -10.79 -1.74 2.42
C ARG A 137 -10.78 -2.72 1.25
N LEU A 138 -9.94 -2.47 0.25
CA LEU A 138 -9.71 -3.36 -0.87
C LEU A 138 -8.59 -4.38 -0.61
N GLY A 139 -7.64 -4.00 0.23
CA GLY A 139 -6.42 -4.75 0.49
C GLY A 139 -5.42 -3.84 1.18
N ASP A 140 -4.14 -4.17 1.05
CA ASP A 140 -3.04 -3.47 1.71
C ASP A 140 -2.00 -3.00 0.71
N LEU A 141 -1.48 -1.80 0.96
CA LEU A 141 -0.34 -1.25 0.25
C LEU A 141 0.90 -1.51 1.10
N HIS A 142 1.92 -2.08 0.48
CA HIS A 142 3.22 -2.30 1.09
C HIS A 142 4.33 -1.90 0.13
N LEU A 143 5.53 -1.72 0.68
CA LEU A 143 6.73 -1.47 -0.09
C LEU A 143 7.61 -2.74 -0.09
N PRO A 144 8.30 -3.05 -1.20
CA PRO A 144 9.34 -4.06 -1.20
C PRO A 144 10.43 -3.79 -0.15
N GLU A 145 10.74 -2.52 0.08
CA GLU A 145 11.76 -2.07 1.03
C GLU A 145 11.32 -2.19 2.50
N ALA A 146 10.01 -2.31 2.75
CA ALA A 146 9.43 -2.39 4.09
C ALA A 146 8.18 -3.28 4.07
N PRO A 147 8.34 -4.61 3.93
CA PRO A 147 7.22 -5.53 3.76
C PRO A 147 6.32 -5.65 5.00
N ASP A 148 6.85 -5.29 6.17
CA ASP A 148 6.12 -5.34 7.43
C ASP A 148 5.14 -4.17 7.61
N LEU A 149 5.37 -3.03 6.92
CA LEU A 149 4.46 -1.90 6.94
C LEU A 149 3.33 -2.09 5.92
N ARG A 150 2.11 -2.25 6.42
CA ARG A 150 0.89 -2.41 5.61
C ARG A 150 -0.06 -1.25 5.83
N ILE A 151 -0.26 -0.45 4.80
CA ILE A 151 -1.22 0.66 4.83
C ILE A 151 -2.54 0.18 4.20
N PRO A 152 -3.68 0.26 4.89
CA PRO A 152 -4.97 -0.13 4.32
C PRO A 152 -5.31 0.68 3.06
N MET A 153 -5.62 -0.02 1.96
CA MET A 153 -6.13 0.60 0.74
C MET A 153 -7.64 0.78 0.87
N LEU A 154 -8.09 2.00 1.19
CA LEU A 154 -9.52 2.30 1.32
C LEU A 154 -10.08 2.93 0.04
N LEU A 155 -11.27 2.47 -0.38
CA LEU A 155 -12.00 3.03 -1.51
C LEU A 155 -13.30 3.67 -1.04
N ARG A 156 -13.53 4.92 -1.44
CA ARG A 156 -14.73 5.68 -1.08
C ARG A 156 -15.99 5.07 -1.69
N LEU A 157 -17.08 5.08 -0.93
CA LEU A 157 -18.40 4.62 -1.35
C LEU A 157 -19.41 5.79 -1.40
N PRO A 158 -20.39 5.76 -2.31
CA PRO A 158 -20.53 4.79 -3.42
C PRO A 158 -19.40 4.95 -4.45
N LEU A 159 -19.13 3.88 -5.21
CA LEU A 159 -18.11 3.92 -6.25
C LEU A 159 -18.51 4.89 -7.37
N GLU A 160 -17.67 5.88 -7.65
CA GLU A 160 -17.88 6.78 -8.80
C GLU A 160 -17.60 6.08 -10.14
N ARG A 161 -16.78 5.03 -10.12
CA ARG A 161 -16.35 4.27 -11.29
C ARG A 161 -16.30 2.78 -10.96
N GLY A 162 -16.57 1.93 -11.97
CA GLY A 162 -16.42 0.49 -11.82
C GLY A 162 -14.96 0.10 -11.54
N LEU A 163 -14.78 -0.93 -10.71
CA LEU A 163 -13.49 -1.53 -10.45
C LEU A 163 -13.20 -2.61 -11.49
N TRP A 164 -12.02 -2.53 -12.12
CA TRP A 164 -11.51 -3.57 -12.99
C TRP A 164 -10.40 -4.32 -12.27
N ILE A 165 -10.54 -5.64 -12.15
CA ILE A 165 -9.56 -6.51 -11.51
C ILE A 165 -8.99 -7.41 -12.60
N ASP A 166 -7.69 -7.29 -12.82
CA ASP A 166 -6.94 -8.11 -13.77
C ASP A 166 -5.93 -8.95 -13.00
N GLY A 167 -5.65 -10.16 -13.50
CA GLY A 167 -4.67 -11.07 -12.91
C GLY A 167 -3.22 -10.66 -13.19
N GLY A 168 -3.04 -9.65 -14.06
CA GLY A 168 -1.73 -9.24 -14.55
C GLY A 168 -1.18 -10.20 -15.61
N GLY A 169 -0.27 -9.68 -16.44
CA GLY A 169 0.60 -10.51 -17.27
C GLY A 169 1.80 -10.99 -16.47
N SER A 170 2.34 -12.16 -16.79
CA SER A 170 3.51 -12.79 -16.16
C SER A 170 4.85 -12.05 -16.39
N GLY A 171 4.86 -10.72 -16.36
CA GLY A 171 5.99 -9.89 -16.76
C GLY A 171 6.04 -8.59 -15.98
N GLY A 172 6.43 -8.65 -14.72
CA GLY A 172 6.70 -7.46 -13.92
C GLY A 172 7.01 -7.78 -12.47
N PHE A 173 8.29 -7.67 -12.13
CA PHE A 173 8.94 -8.00 -10.86
C PHE A 173 9.00 -9.49 -10.54
N ASP A 174 10.19 -9.89 -10.09
CA ASP A 174 10.70 -11.23 -9.85
C ASP A 174 9.84 -11.94 -8.78
N ASP A 175 8.64 -12.37 -9.14
CA ASP A 175 7.74 -13.04 -8.22
C ASP A 175 8.05 -14.54 -8.22
N THR A 176 8.96 -14.92 -7.33
CA THR A 176 9.10 -16.29 -6.85
C THR A 176 7.97 -16.66 -5.87
N SER A 177 6.72 -16.24 -6.12
CA SER A 177 5.58 -16.80 -5.41
C SER A 177 5.41 -18.24 -5.87
N ALA A 178 5.70 -19.15 -4.95
CA ALA A 178 5.75 -20.59 -5.17
C ALA A 178 4.34 -21.23 -5.33
N ASP A 179 3.32 -20.46 -5.70
CA ASP A 179 1.97 -20.97 -5.88
C ASP A 179 1.53 -20.69 -7.32
N GLY A 180 1.56 -21.74 -8.15
CA GLY A 180 1.23 -21.70 -9.58
C GLY A 180 -0.27 -21.51 -9.87
N ALA A 181 -0.94 -20.65 -9.11
CA ALA A 181 -2.33 -20.28 -9.32
C ALA A 181 -2.48 -19.48 -10.63
N ASP A 182 -3.49 -19.80 -11.43
CA ASP A 182 -3.80 -19.04 -12.65
C ASP A 182 -4.09 -17.58 -12.24
N PRO A 183 -3.37 -16.56 -12.75
CA PRO A 183 -3.59 -15.16 -12.39
C PRO A 183 -5.05 -14.72 -12.57
N ARG A 184 -5.76 -15.29 -13.56
CA ARG A 184 -7.19 -15.02 -13.76
C ARG A 184 -8.06 -15.57 -12.63
N HIS A 185 -7.65 -16.70 -12.03
CA HIS A 185 -8.33 -17.26 -10.88
C HIS A 185 -8.18 -16.34 -9.66
N LEU A 186 -6.97 -15.84 -9.40
CA LEU A 186 -6.70 -14.89 -8.31
C LEU A 186 -7.49 -13.58 -8.48
N ALA A 187 -7.57 -13.05 -9.70
CA ALA A 187 -8.39 -11.88 -9.99
C ALA A 187 -9.88 -12.11 -9.64
N MET A 188 -10.39 -13.30 -9.97
CA MET A 188 -11.77 -13.67 -9.64
C MET A 188 -11.99 -13.87 -8.14
N GLU A 189 -11.06 -14.55 -7.44
CA GLU A 189 -11.12 -14.69 -5.98
C GLU A 189 -11.06 -13.34 -5.26
N THR A 190 -10.29 -12.40 -5.79
CA THR A 190 -10.25 -11.01 -5.30
C THR A 190 -11.61 -10.34 -5.49
N ALA A 191 -12.21 -10.45 -6.67
CA ALA A 191 -13.54 -9.90 -6.95
C ALA A 191 -14.62 -10.43 -5.98
N VAL A 192 -14.64 -11.75 -5.78
CA VAL A 192 -15.57 -12.41 -4.85
C VAL A 192 -15.31 -11.96 -3.41
N SER A 193 -14.05 -11.85 -3.00
CA SER A 193 -13.69 -11.40 -1.65
C SER A 193 -14.13 -9.96 -1.39
N LEU A 194 -14.04 -9.08 -2.40
CA LEU A 194 -14.54 -7.71 -2.33
C LEU A 194 -16.08 -7.66 -2.29
N ALA A 195 -16.77 -8.49 -3.09
CA ALA A 195 -18.23 -8.60 -3.03
C ALA A 195 -18.70 -9.09 -1.66
N ALA A 196 -18.05 -10.11 -1.09
CA ALA A 196 -18.32 -10.60 0.26
C ALA A 196 -18.09 -9.53 1.33
N ARG A 197 -17.02 -8.74 1.20
CA ARG A 197 -16.76 -7.60 2.08
C ARG A 197 -17.89 -6.57 2.01
N LEU A 198 -18.29 -6.14 0.81
CA LEU A 198 -19.38 -5.19 0.63
C LEU A 198 -20.69 -5.71 1.23
N LEU A 199 -21.03 -6.98 1.00
CA LEU A 199 -22.19 -7.62 1.63
C LEU A 199 -22.13 -7.61 3.17
N ALA A 200 -20.95 -7.79 3.75
CA ALA A 200 -20.76 -7.79 5.20
C ALA A 200 -20.80 -6.38 5.82
N VAL A 201 -20.40 -5.35 5.07
CA VAL A 201 -20.27 -3.98 5.61
C VAL A 201 -21.44 -3.06 5.28
N TYR A 202 -22.37 -3.50 4.42
CA TYR A 202 -23.62 -2.79 4.15
C TYR A 202 -24.76 -3.23 5.09
N PRO A 203 -25.75 -2.36 5.34
CA PRO A 203 -26.98 -2.78 5.99
C PRO A 203 -27.72 -3.86 5.19
N ALA A 204 -28.42 -4.73 5.91
CA ALA A 204 -29.15 -5.83 5.28
C ALA A 204 -30.18 -5.30 4.27
N GLY A 205 -30.08 -5.77 3.01
CA GLY A 205 -30.97 -5.38 1.92
C GLY A 205 -30.58 -4.11 1.17
N GLU A 206 -29.56 -3.37 1.62
CA GLU A 206 -29.10 -2.13 0.96
C GLU A 206 -28.04 -2.38 -0.13
N PHE A 207 -27.54 -3.62 -0.27
CA PHE A 207 -26.58 -4.01 -1.29
C PHE A 207 -26.96 -5.36 -1.92
N GLY A 208 -27.01 -5.39 -3.26
CA GLY A 208 -27.34 -6.59 -4.04
C GLY A 208 -26.20 -6.96 -4.98
N VAL A 209 -25.89 -8.26 -5.07
CA VAL A 209 -24.85 -8.79 -5.95
C VAL A 209 -25.48 -9.55 -7.11
N HIS A 210 -25.15 -9.14 -8.33
CA HIS A 210 -25.53 -9.80 -9.59
C HIS A 210 -24.27 -10.28 -10.29
N VAL A 211 -24.30 -11.51 -10.84
CA VAL A 211 -23.09 -12.16 -11.35
C VAL A 211 -23.28 -12.72 -12.75
N ILE A 212 -22.65 -12.07 -13.73
CA ILE A 212 -22.68 -12.47 -15.13
C ILE A 212 -21.43 -13.31 -15.46
N ASP A 213 -21.54 -14.63 -15.43
CA ASP A 213 -20.47 -15.58 -15.85
C ASP A 213 -21.00 -16.57 -16.90
N PRO A 214 -21.08 -16.17 -18.18
CA PRO A 214 -21.67 -17.00 -19.22
C PRO A 214 -20.83 -18.24 -19.56
N ALA A 215 -19.52 -18.22 -19.26
CA ALA A 215 -18.61 -19.32 -19.51
C ALA A 215 -18.56 -20.33 -18.36
N GLY A 216 -19.13 -20.00 -17.19
CA GLY A 216 -19.04 -20.82 -15.97
C GLY A 216 -17.63 -20.91 -15.40
N SER A 217 -16.71 -20.05 -15.85
CA SER A 217 -15.28 -20.10 -15.51
C SER A 217 -15.01 -19.66 -14.07
N ALA A 218 -15.92 -18.89 -13.48
CA ALA A 218 -15.83 -18.38 -12.12
C ALA A 218 -16.58 -19.24 -11.10
N ALA A 219 -17.26 -20.32 -11.53
CA ALA A 219 -18.15 -21.13 -10.69
C ALA A 219 -17.51 -21.57 -9.36
N ARG A 220 -16.24 -21.98 -9.38
CA ARG A 220 -15.51 -22.38 -8.17
C ARG A 220 -15.30 -21.21 -7.20
N ALA A 221 -14.89 -20.05 -7.71
CA ALA A 221 -14.68 -18.86 -6.88
C ALA A 221 -15.99 -18.31 -6.33
N LEU A 222 -17.09 -18.42 -7.11
CA LEU A 222 -18.42 -17.94 -6.73
C LEU A 222 -19.15 -18.86 -5.75
N ALA A 223 -18.72 -20.12 -5.60
CA ALA A 223 -19.40 -21.12 -4.77
C ALA A 223 -19.78 -20.61 -3.37
N PRO A 224 -18.92 -19.89 -2.61
CA PRO A 224 -19.30 -19.36 -1.30
C PRO A 224 -20.49 -18.38 -1.34
N LEU A 225 -20.60 -17.54 -2.37
CA LEU A 225 -21.73 -16.61 -2.52
C LEU A 225 -23.01 -17.32 -2.97
N VAL A 226 -22.87 -18.33 -3.82
CA VAL A 226 -24.00 -19.15 -4.29
C VAL A 226 -24.57 -19.99 -3.14
N ASP A 227 -23.70 -20.71 -2.42
CA ASP A 227 -24.08 -21.63 -1.34
C ASP A 227 -24.72 -20.90 -0.15
N THR A 228 -24.33 -19.64 0.07
CA THR A 228 -24.93 -18.78 1.12
C THR A 228 -26.22 -18.08 0.68
N GLY A 229 -26.58 -18.15 -0.60
CA GLY A 229 -27.82 -17.56 -1.13
C GLY A 229 -27.84 -16.02 -1.12
N VAL A 230 -26.68 -15.37 -1.11
CA VAL A 230 -26.57 -13.90 -1.02
C VAL A 230 -26.64 -13.20 -2.38
N LEU A 231 -26.70 -13.95 -3.48
CA LEU A 231 -26.85 -13.40 -4.83
C LEU A 231 -28.29 -12.92 -5.06
N ALA A 232 -28.45 -11.70 -5.57
CA ALA A 232 -29.74 -11.10 -5.91
C ALA A 232 -30.28 -11.59 -7.27
N GLY A 233 -29.45 -12.26 -8.05
CA GLY A 233 -29.79 -12.87 -9.33
C GLY A 233 -28.53 -13.42 -10.03
N PRO A 234 -28.72 -14.11 -11.17
CA PRO A 234 -27.64 -14.39 -12.10
C PRO A 234 -27.16 -13.12 -12.83
#